data_AF-A0A840WT08-F1
#
_entry.id   AF-A0A840WT08-F1
#
_cell.length_a   1.000
_cell.length_b   1.000
_cell.length_c   1.000
_cell.angle_alpha   90.00
_cell.angle_beta   90.00
_cell.angle_gamma   90.00
#
_symmetry.space_group_name_H-M   'P 1'
#
loop_
_entity.id
_entity.type
_entity.pdbx_description
1 polymer ?
#
loop_
_entity_poly.entity_id
_entity_poly.type
_entity_poly.pdbx_seq_one_letter_code
_entity_poly.pdbx_strand_id
1 'polypeptide(L)'
;MSMYGLVLDQGRFWTPNPFPDAWEGFQGEQTWCFMASGRMADNIPELHYVEGYAFSGDFDFPIGHAWCARSDGRVVDPTWGDAGTAYYGVALTQAFRRLQHDPLLGQTSTLVQVAPSDLLEHGLPKTARAP
;
A
#
# COMPACT_ATOMS: atom_id res chain seq x y z
N MET A 1 5.07 -19.77 0.20
CA MET A 1 3.94 -19.05 -0.44
C MET A 1 4.49 -18.09 -1.48
N SER A 2 3.75 -17.73 -2.54
CA SER A 2 4.19 -16.65 -3.46
C SER A 2 3.80 -15.27 -2.90
N MET A 3 4.37 -14.19 -3.43
CA MET A 3 3.96 -12.82 -3.05
C MET A 3 2.45 -12.60 -3.29
N TYR A 4 1.95 -13.03 -4.44
CA TYR A 4 0.52 -13.03 -4.75
C TYR A 4 -0.29 -13.82 -3.72
N GLY A 5 0.19 -15.01 -3.35
CA GLY A 5 -0.45 -15.84 -2.33
C GLY A 5 -0.51 -15.16 -0.97
N LEU A 6 0.56 -14.46 -0.56
CA LEU A 6 0.62 -13.73 0.70
C LEU A 6 -0.42 -12.62 0.75
N VAL A 7 -0.48 -11.79 -0.30
CA VAL A 7 -1.45 -10.70 -0.39
C VAL A 7 -2.87 -11.28 -0.44
N LEU A 8 -3.13 -12.32 -1.26
CA LEU A 8 -4.44 -12.95 -1.35
C LEU A 8 -4.92 -13.53 0.00
N ASP A 9 -4.04 -14.19 0.74
CA ASP A 9 -4.34 -14.79 2.05
C ASP A 9 -4.63 -13.74 3.13
N GLN A 10 -3.91 -12.62 3.12
CA GLN A 10 -3.89 -11.69 4.25
C GLN A 10 -4.49 -10.31 3.98
N GLY A 11 -4.81 -10.04 2.72
CA GLY A 11 -5.39 -8.79 2.26
C GLY A 11 -6.90 -8.76 2.36
N ARG A 12 -7.45 -7.61 1.97
CA ARG A 12 -8.88 -7.39 1.79
C ARG A 12 -9.13 -6.37 0.68
N PHE A 13 -10.37 -6.30 0.23
CA PHE A 13 -10.81 -5.20 -0.62
C PHE A 13 -10.85 -3.87 0.15
N TRP A 14 -10.49 -2.81 -0.55
CA TRP A 14 -10.60 -1.43 -0.13
C TRP A 14 -11.54 -0.68 -1.05
N THR A 15 -12.21 0.35 -0.54
CA THR A 15 -13.22 1.09 -1.30
C THR A 15 -12.53 2.19 -2.11
N PRO A 16 -12.61 2.17 -3.45
CA PRO A 16 -12.19 3.29 -4.28
C PRO A 16 -12.78 4.60 -3.79
N ASN A 17 -11.97 5.65 -3.72
CA ASN A 17 -12.41 6.94 -3.25
C ASN A 17 -11.54 8.02 -3.92
N PRO A 18 -12.14 9.09 -4.48
CA PRO A 18 -11.39 10.21 -5.04
C PRO A 18 -10.39 10.77 -4.03
N PHE A 19 -9.24 11.22 -4.52
CA PHE A 19 -8.24 11.81 -3.65
C PHE A 19 -8.81 13.06 -2.96
N PRO A 20 -8.73 13.19 -1.62
CA PRO A 20 -9.34 14.32 -0.93
C PRO A 20 -8.58 15.64 -1.15
N ASP A 21 -9.29 16.71 -1.53
CA ASP A 21 -8.73 18.06 -1.71
C ASP A 21 -7.93 18.55 -0.50
N ALA A 22 -8.33 18.16 0.72
CA ALA A 22 -7.66 18.52 1.96
C ALA A 22 -6.17 18.10 2.01
N TRP A 23 -5.74 17.17 1.15
CA TRP A 23 -4.40 16.59 1.13
C TRP A 23 -3.68 16.79 -0.21
N GLU A 24 -4.13 17.70 -1.07
CA GLU A 24 -3.55 17.95 -2.41
C GLU A 24 -2.01 18.08 -2.40
N GLY A 25 -1.44 18.71 -1.36
CA GLY A 25 0.02 18.84 -1.20
C GLY A 25 0.81 17.55 -0.94
N PHE A 26 0.13 16.41 -0.79
CA PHE A 26 0.73 15.08 -0.68
C PHE A 26 0.67 14.28 -1.99
N GLN A 27 -0.01 14.78 -3.03
CA GLN A 27 -0.02 14.09 -4.32
C GLN A 27 1.40 14.01 -4.89
N GLY A 28 1.76 12.83 -5.35
CA GLY A 28 3.03 12.50 -5.98
C GLY A 28 2.83 11.98 -7.39
N GLU A 29 3.94 11.73 -8.08
CA GLU A 29 3.90 11.15 -9.42
C GLU A 29 3.48 9.67 -9.39
N GLN A 30 2.87 9.19 -10.47
CA GLN A 30 2.40 7.80 -10.64
C GLN A 30 3.47 6.74 -10.32
N THR A 31 4.76 7.06 -10.53
CA THR A 31 5.88 6.13 -10.32
C THR A 31 6.33 6.02 -8.86
N TRP A 32 5.83 6.87 -7.96
CA TRP A 32 6.30 6.99 -6.59
C TRP A 32 5.32 6.43 -5.55
N CYS A 33 4.45 5.49 -5.92
CA CYS A 33 3.36 5.01 -5.07
C CYS A 33 3.81 4.58 -3.67
N PHE A 34 4.89 3.81 -3.56
CA PHE A 34 5.43 3.38 -2.27
C PHE A 34 5.96 4.54 -1.43
N MET A 35 6.72 5.44 -2.04
CA MET A 35 7.32 6.60 -1.35
C MET A 35 6.27 7.64 -0.95
N ALA A 36 5.36 7.99 -1.86
CA ALA A 36 4.31 8.98 -1.64
C ALA A 36 3.33 8.49 -0.56
N SER A 37 2.85 7.25 -0.67
CA SER A 37 1.99 6.63 0.34
C SER A 37 2.72 6.46 1.67
N GLY A 38 4.01 6.08 1.64
CA GLY A 38 4.83 5.97 2.83
C GLY A 38 4.95 7.30 3.58
N ARG A 39 5.30 8.37 2.85
CA ARG A 39 5.38 9.74 3.38
C ARG A 39 4.03 10.21 3.91
N MET A 40 2.94 9.94 3.21
CA MET A 40 1.61 10.35 3.64
C MET A 40 1.23 9.68 4.97
N ALA A 41 1.38 8.36 5.07
CA ALA A 41 1.16 7.62 6.32
C ALA A 41 2.12 7.99 7.46
N ASP A 42 3.28 8.59 7.17
CA ASP A 42 4.19 9.12 8.18
C ASP A 42 3.73 10.46 8.76
N ASN A 43 3.00 11.25 7.98
CA ASN A 43 2.63 12.63 8.33
C ASN A 43 1.15 12.78 8.72
N ILE A 44 0.30 11.80 8.40
CA ILE A 44 -1.15 11.84 8.64
C ILE A 44 -1.52 10.62 9.51
N PRO A 45 -1.66 10.79 10.84
CA PRO A 45 -1.86 9.69 11.78
C PRO A 45 -3.13 8.84 11.54
N GLU A 46 -4.13 9.39 10.86
CA GLU A 46 -5.40 8.72 10.57
C GLU A 46 -5.31 7.75 9.38
N LEU A 47 -4.16 7.71 8.69
CA LEU A 47 -3.96 6.90 7.50
C LEU A 47 -3.10 5.66 7.78
N HIS A 48 -3.52 4.55 7.21
CA HIS A 48 -2.79 3.29 7.21
C HIS A 48 -2.14 3.07 5.85
N TYR A 49 -0.85 2.77 5.84
CA TYR A 49 -0.14 2.40 4.62
C TYR A 49 -0.57 1.00 4.17
N VAL A 50 -0.85 0.83 2.88
CA VAL A 50 -1.33 -0.44 2.30
C VAL A 50 -0.48 -0.78 1.09
N GLU A 51 -0.08 -2.06 0.98
CA GLU A 51 0.49 -2.63 -0.25
C GLU A 51 -0.39 -3.75 -0.77
N GLY A 52 -0.50 -3.84 -2.10
CA GLY A 52 -1.27 -4.87 -2.75
C GLY A 52 -1.39 -4.64 -4.25
N TYR A 53 -2.49 -5.10 -4.82
CA TYR A 53 -2.75 -5.01 -6.24
C TYR A 53 -3.96 -4.11 -6.50
N ALA A 54 -3.82 -3.21 -7.47
CA ALA A 54 -4.85 -2.26 -7.82
C ALA A 54 -5.01 -2.13 -9.33
N PHE A 55 -6.22 -1.76 -9.77
CA PHE A 55 -6.52 -1.42 -11.15
C PHE A 55 -6.66 0.10 -11.26
N SER A 56 -5.90 0.72 -12.16
CA SER A 56 -6.14 2.11 -12.55
C SER A 56 -7.21 2.16 -13.64
N GLY A 57 -7.73 3.36 -13.93
CA GLY A 57 -8.56 3.56 -15.13
C GLY A 57 -7.78 3.45 -16.45
N ASP A 58 -6.44 3.47 -16.38
CA ASP A 58 -5.55 3.50 -17.55
C ASP A 58 -5.11 2.10 -18.01
N PHE A 59 -5.24 1.07 -17.16
CA PHE A 59 -4.75 -0.28 -17.43
C PHE A 59 -5.78 -1.36 -17.07
N ASP A 60 -5.95 -2.34 -17.97
CA ASP A 60 -6.87 -3.48 -17.81
C ASP A 60 -6.29 -4.66 -17.00
N PHE A 61 -5.19 -4.45 -16.28
CA PHE A 61 -4.54 -5.48 -15.47
C PHE A 61 -4.13 -4.94 -14.09
N PRO A 62 -4.09 -5.79 -13.05
CA PRO A 62 -3.71 -5.36 -11.72
C PRO A 62 -2.22 -5.06 -11.67
N ILE A 63 -1.85 -3.93 -11.08
CA ILE A 63 -0.44 -3.57 -10.82
C ILE A 63 -0.14 -3.68 -9.33
N GLY A 64 1.09 -4.11 -9.01
CA GLY A 64 1.60 -4.02 -7.64
C GLY A 64 1.72 -2.55 -7.26
N HIS A 65 1.03 -2.15 -6.20
CA HIS A 65 0.81 -0.75 -5.85
C HIS A 65 0.85 -0.54 -4.34
N ALA A 66 0.98 0.74 -3.96
CA ALA A 66 0.89 1.17 -2.58
C ALA A 66 0.01 2.43 -2.46
N TRP A 67 -0.86 2.43 -1.47
CA TRP A 67 -1.79 3.53 -1.18
C TRP A 67 -1.89 3.74 0.33
N CYS A 68 -2.59 4.80 0.74
CA CYS A 68 -3.07 4.95 2.11
C CYS A 68 -4.54 4.57 2.19
N ALA A 69 -5.01 4.19 3.37
CA ALA A 69 -6.42 4.00 3.62
C ALA A 69 -6.84 4.52 4.98
N ARG A 70 -8.08 4.99 5.05
CA ARG A 70 -8.73 5.41 6.29
C ARG A 70 -9.27 4.19 7.04
N SER A 71 -9.56 4.37 8.32
CA SER A 71 -10.18 3.34 9.17
C SER A 71 -11.56 2.88 8.68
N ASP A 72 -12.26 3.69 7.88
CA ASP A 72 -13.52 3.32 7.23
C ASP A 72 -13.33 2.49 5.93
N GLY A 73 -12.09 2.17 5.58
CA GLY A 73 -11.74 1.37 4.41
C GLY A 73 -11.67 2.13 3.09
N ARG A 74 -11.82 3.46 3.09
CA ARG A 74 -11.66 4.28 1.88
C ARG A 74 -10.19 4.46 1.52
N VAL A 75 -9.89 4.30 0.24
CA VAL A 75 -8.57 4.51 -0.33
C VAL A 75 -8.23 6.00 -0.40
N VAL A 76 -6.95 6.29 -0.22
CA VAL A 76 -6.30 7.58 -0.38
C VAL A 76 -5.03 7.29 -1.18
N ASP A 77 -5.16 7.38 -2.50
CA ASP A 77 -4.07 7.10 -3.42
C ASP A 77 -3.41 8.43 -3.82
N PRO A 78 -2.21 8.74 -3.31
CA PRO A 78 -1.56 10.01 -3.64
C PRO A 78 -0.98 10.04 -5.05
N THR A 79 -1.07 8.96 -5.83
CA THR A 79 -0.32 8.83 -7.09
C THR A 79 -1.17 8.73 -8.34
N TRP A 80 -2.43 8.36 -8.23
CA TRP A 80 -3.36 8.40 -9.35
C TRP A 80 -4.21 9.67 -9.29
N GLY A 81 -4.39 10.31 -10.45
CA GLY A 81 -5.21 11.53 -10.56
C GLY A 81 -6.68 11.24 -10.31
N ASP A 82 -7.21 10.22 -10.99
CA ASP A 82 -8.51 9.63 -10.70
C ASP A 82 -8.35 8.42 -9.77
N ALA A 83 -9.39 8.13 -8.98
CA ALA A 83 -9.41 6.93 -8.16
C ALA A 83 -9.33 5.68 -9.06
N GLY A 84 -8.56 4.69 -8.62
CA GLY A 84 -8.55 3.37 -9.22
C GLY A 84 -9.91 2.69 -9.16
N THR A 85 -10.09 1.67 -9.98
CA THR A 85 -11.37 0.94 -10.07
C THR A 85 -11.49 -0.19 -9.06
N ALA A 86 -10.36 -0.74 -8.59
CA ALA A 86 -10.33 -1.79 -7.56
C ALA A 86 -8.99 -1.79 -6.81
N TYR A 87 -9.04 -2.12 -5.52
CA TYR A 87 -7.89 -2.19 -4.63
C TYR A 87 -7.99 -3.40 -3.70
N TYR A 88 -7.00 -4.28 -3.73
CA TYR A 88 -6.90 -5.44 -2.85
C TYR A 88 -5.51 -5.50 -2.23
N GLY A 89 -5.42 -5.38 -0.90
CA GLY A 89 -4.12 -5.28 -0.25
C GLY A 89 -4.15 -5.43 1.26
N VAL A 90 -2.97 -5.40 1.84
CA VAL A 90 -2.72 -5.57 3.28
C VAL A 90 -2.30 -4.23 3.87
N ALA A 91 -3.03 -3.76 4.88
CA ALA A 91 -2.60 -2.60 5.65
C ALA A 91 -1.46 -2.99 6.59
N LEU A 92 -0.36 -2.24 6.54
CA LEU A 92 0.83 -2.47 7.36
C LEU A 92 0.91 -1.45 8.50
N THR A 93 1.39 -1.90 9.65
CA THR A 93 1.73 -0.98 10.73
C THR A 93 2.94 -0.15 10.33
N GLN A 94 2.96 1.12 10.75
CA GLN A 94 4.07 2.03 10.44
C GLN A 94 5.40 1.49 10.98
N ALA A 95 5.39 0.88 12.17
CA ALA A 95 6.57 0.26 12.76
C ALA A 95 7.13 -0.88 11.89
N PHE A 96 6.26 -1.76 11.41
CA PHE A 96 6.67 -2.87 10.56
C PHE A 96 7.17 -2.38 9.21
N ARG A 97 6.43 -1.49 8.54
CA ARG A 97 6.84 -0.90 7.25
C ARG A 97 8.23 -0.26 7.35
N ARG A 98 8.48 0.57 8.38
CA ARG A 98 9.78 1.23 8.59
C ARG A 98 10.92 0.25 8.85
N LEU A 99 10.65 -0.89 9.48
CA LEU A 99 11.64 -1.94 9.68
C LEU A 99 12.02 -2.63 8.35
N GLN A 100 11.05 -2.78 7.44
CA GLN A 100 11.25 -3.47 6.15
C GLN A 100 11.87 -2.55 5.08
N HIS A 101 11.60 -1.25 5.14
CA HIS A 101 12.17 -0.28 4.21
C HIS A 101 13.61 0.04 4.64
N ASP A 102 14.56 -0.83 4.26
CA ASP A 102 15.99 -0.57 4.40
C ASP A 102 16.47 0.35 3.26
N PRO A 103 16.85 1.62 3.55
CA PRO A 103 17.32 2.56 2.54
C PRO A 103 18.60 2.10 1.84
N LEU A 104 19.40 1.24 2.49
CA LEU A 104 20.66 0.73 1.93
C LEU A 104 20.42 -0.36 0.86
N LEU A 105 19.26 -1.00 0.88
CA LEU A 105 18.85 -2.00 -0.11
C LEU A 105 18.04 -1.41 -1.25
N GLY A 106 17.70 -0.11 -1.19
CA GLY A 106 16.87 0.56 -2.19
C GLY A 106 15.44 0.02 -2.30
N GLN A 107 15.00 -0.76 -1.30
CA GLN A 107 13.67 -1.38 -1.30
C GLN A 107 12.63 -0.38 -0.80
N THR A 108 11.61 -0.15 -1.63
CA THR A 108 10.48 0.73 -1.28
C THR A 108 9.18 -0.05 -1.09
N SER A 109 9.15 -1.34 -1.44
CA SER A 109 8.00 -2.23 -1.24
C SER A 109 8.32 -3.32 -0.24
N THR A 110 7.32 -3.70 0.56
CA THR A 110 7.38 -4.78 1.54
C THR A 110 6.75 -6.09 1.03
N LEU A 111 5.75 -6.02 0.14
CA LEU A 111 4.92 -7.19 -0.22
C LEU A 111 4.85 -7.51 -1.72
N VAL A 112 4.88 -6.51 -2.60
CA VAL A 112 4.42 -6.68 -3.99
C VAL A 112 5.52 -6.59 -5.05
N GLN A 113 6.63 -5.89 -4.78
CA GLN A 113 7.82 -5.93 -5.64
C GLN A 113 8.92 -6.82 -5.06
N VAL A 114 9.07 -6.77 -3.74
CA VAL A 114 9.97 -7.61 -2.97
C VAL A 114 9.22 -8.07 -1.74
N ALA A 115 9.35 -9.35 -1.39
CA ALA A 115 8.93 -9.87 -0.10
C ALA A 115 10.10 -10.70 0.47
N PRO A 116 10.58 -10.39 1.69
CA PRO A 116 11.57 -11.23 2.37
C PRO A 116 11.11 -12.70 2.44
N SER A 117 12.04 -13.64 2.31
CA SER A 117 11.74 -15.08 2.29
C SER A 117 11.01 -15.56 3.56
N ASP A 118 11.37 -14.99 4.71
CA ASP A 118 10.65 -15.12 5.99
C ASP A 118 9.13 -14.97 5.80
N LEU A 119 8.69 -13.85 5.21
CA LEU A 119 7.27 -13.55 5.06
C LEU A 119 6.58 -14.55 4.11
N LEU A 120 7.32 -15.06 3.12
CA LEU A 120 6.81 -16.06 2.19
C LEU A 120 6.71 -17.45 2.83
N GLU A 121 7.53 -17.75 3.83
CA GLU A 121 7.52 -19.01 4.56
C GLU A 121 6.50 -19.01 5.72
N HIS A 122 6.34 -17.88 6.40
CA HIS A 122 5.60 -17.80 7.66
C HIS A 122 4.37 -16.88 7.62
N GLY A 123 4.20 -16.08 6.57
CA GLY A 123 3.17 -15.04 6.50
C GLY A 123 3.54 -13.79 7.31
N LEU A 124 2.69 -12.78 7.33
CA LEU A 124 2.94 -11.60 8.17
C LEU A 124 2.70 -11.92 9.65
N PRO A 125 3.59 -11.46 10.56
CA PRO A 125 3.30 -11.53 11.98
C PRO A 125 2.07 -10.67 12.30
N LYS A 126 1.32 -11.04 13.34
CA LYS A 126 0.09 -10.30 13.71
C LYS A 126 0.33 -8.81 13.98
N THR A 127 1.53 -8.45 14.44
CA THR A 127 1.97 -7.08 14.72
C THR A 127 2.30 -6.26 13.47
N ALA A 128 2.42 -6.91 12.31
CA ALA A 128 2.68 -6.24 11.04
C ALA A 128 1.43 -5.62 10.43
N ARG A 129 0.23 -6.06 10.82
CA ARG A 129 -1.02 -5.62 10.19
C ARG A 129 -1.68 -4.48 10.95
N ALA A 130 -2.02 -3.43 10.22
CA ALA A 130 -2.91 -2.37 10.69
C ALA A 130 -4.40 -2.80 10.50
N PRO A 131 -5.35 -2.14 11.17
CA PRO A 131 -6.79 -2.43 11.04
C PRO A 131 -7.33 -2.32 9.60
#